data_AF-A0A9E2HYE3-F1
#
_entry.id   AF-A0A9E2HYE3-F1
#
_cell.length_a   1.000
_cell.length_b   1.000
_cell.length_c   1.000
_cell.angle_alpha   90.00
_cell.angle_beta   90.00
_cell.angle_gamma   90.00
#
_symmetry.space_group_name_H-M   'P 1'
#
loop_
_entity.id
_entity.type
_entity.pdbx_description
1 polymer ?
#
loop_
_entity_poly.entity_id
_entity_poly.type
_entity_poly.pdbx_seq_one_letter_code
_entity_poly.pdbx_strand_id
1 'polypeptide(L)'
;RIELVRCIRFMFGFSFVHLVLIAVVLLFPIQILQALHLKGPRYADWIFALKHREISRVLHQENMQFVLSSNSYAKADLMYIDSGKYSPSFGVGTAHGREGDFLTNFAAMQGKSFLILLNRRPDLSDYLPYFHVTRVQPWRFDGAVFYLVMGYHFNYLAYRHGVLKAINQRYWTVPSFLPHTKSFFFKKYWSAALPH
;
A
#
# COMPACT_ATOMS: atom_id res chain seq x y z
N ARG A 1 -25.82 -24.35 38.59
CA ARG A 1 -26.40 -22.97 38.62
C ARG A 1 -25.40 -21.93 39.12
N ILE A 2 -24.70 -22.16 40.24
CA ILE A 2 -23.70 -21.22 40.80
C ILE A 2 -22.51 -21.00 39.86
N GLU A 3 -21.94 -22.08 39.29
CA GLU A 3 -20.82 -21.96 38.34
C GLU A 3 -21.20 -21.19 37.07
N LEU A 4 -22.43 -21.37 36.56
CA LEU A 4 -22.93 -20.62 35.40
C LEU A 4 -22.98 -19.10 35.70
N VAL A 5 -23.47 -18.71 36.88
CA VAL A 5 -23.52 -17.30 37.30
C VAL A 5 -22.11 -16.73 37.45
N ARG A 6 -21.17 -17.51 37.98
CA ARG A 6 -19.76 -17.11 38.12
C ARG A 6 -19.08 -16.91 36.77
N CYS A 7 -19.29 -17.81 35.81
CA CYS A 7 -18.81 -17.67 34.43
C CYS A 7 -19.38 -16.43 33.75
N ILE A 8 -20.68 -16.18 33.88
CA ILE A 8 -21.34 -14.99 33.30
C ILE A 8 -20.76 -13.71 33.88
N ARG A 9 -20.57 -13.62 35.21
CA ARG A 9 -19.97 -12.43 35.86
C ARG A 9 -18.54 -12.18 35.41
N PHE A 10 -17.74 -13.24 35.29
CA PHE A 10 -16.37 -13.14 34.78
C PHE A 10 -16.34 -12.67 33.32
N MET A 11 -17.15 -13.29 32.45
CA MET A 11 -17.26 -12.89 31.04
C MET A 11 -17.76 -11.47 30.88
N PHE A 12 -18.74 -11.05 31.67
CA PHE A 12 -19.20 -9.66 31.66
C PHE A 12 -18.09 -8.68 32.06
N GLY A 13 -17.37 -8.95 33.15
CA GLY A 13 -16.23 -8.13 33.57
C GLY A 13 -15.11 -8.10 32.52
N PHE A 14 -14.76 -9.25 31.96
CA PHE A 14 -13.76 -9.39 30.91
C PHE A 14 -14.16 -8.58 29.66
N SER A 15 -15.37 -8.78 29.14
CA SER A 15 -15.89 -8.04 27.99
C SER A 15 -16.00 -6.54 28.27
N PHE A 16 -16.43 -6.15 29.47
CA PHE A 16 -16.51 -4.74 29.86
C PHE A 16 -15.13 -4.08 29.83
N VAL A 17 -14.09 -4.73 30.38
CA VAL A 17 -12.72 -4.23 30.31
C VAL A 17 -12.26 -4.08 28.86
N HIS A 18 -12.56 -5.04 27.98
CA HIS A 18 -12.21 -4.93 26.56
C HIS A 18 -12.92 -3.77 25.88
N LEU A 19 -14.21 -3.57 26.16
CA LEU A 19 -14.97 -2.44 25.62
C LEU A 19 -14.42 -1.10 26.10
N VAL A 20 -14.05 -0.99 27.38
CA VAL A 20 -13.40 0.21 27.92
C VAL A 20 -12.06 0.44 27.23
N LEU A 21 -11.21 -0.58 27.07
CA LEU A 21 -9.93 -0.45 26.37
C LEU A 21 -10.10 -0.02 24.91
N ILE A 22 -11.05 -0.61 24.18
CA ILE A 22 -11.36 -0.24 22.80
C ILE A 22 -11.88 1.21 22.74
N ALA A 23 -12.78 1.60 23.65
CA ALA A 23 -13.30 2.97 23.71
C ALA A 23 -12.18 3.98 24.00
N VAL A 24 -11.27 3.67 24.92
CA VAL A 24 -10.09 4.50 25.21
C VAL A 24 -9.21 4.66 23.97
N VAL A 25 -8.96 3.58 23.22
CA VAL A 25 -8.16 3.64 21.98
C VAL A 25 -8.85 4.45 20.88
N LEU A 26 -10.15 4.28 20.69
CA LEU A 26 -10.92 5.00 19.67
C LEU A 26 -11.06 6.49 19.97
N LEU A 27 -11.18 6.85 21.25
CA LEU A 27 -11.26 8.24 21.70
C LEU A 27 -9.88 8.86 21.96
N PHE A 28 -8.78 8.09 21.78
CA PHE A 28 -7.43 8.56 22.05
C PHE A 28 -7.05 9.68 21.08
N PRO A 29 -6.79 10.91 21.55
CA PRO A 29 -6.46 12.02 20.67
C PRO A 29 -5.10 11.83 20.00
N ILE A 30 -5.06 12.00 18.68
CA ILE A 30 -3.82 11.94 17.88
C ILE A 30 -2.80 13.00 18.36
N GLN A 31 -3.27 14.09 18.94
CA GLN A 31 -2.46 15.17 19.50
C GLN A 31 -1.59 14.68 20.66
N ILE A 32 -2.02 13.66 21.41
CA ILE A 32 -1.21 13.05 22.47
C ILE A 32 -0.04 12.27 21.85
N LEU A 33 -0.25 11.57 20.73
CA LEU A 33 0.85 10.91 20.00
C LEU A 33 1.89 11.92 19.51
N GLN A 34 1.44 13.12 19.09
CA GLN A 34 2.32 14.25 18.75
C GLN A 34 3.09 14.76 19.96
N ALA A 35 2.41 14.98 21.09
CA ALA A 35 3.01 15.46 22.34
C ALA A 35 4.04 14.46 22.91
N LEU A 36 3.83 13.16 22.71
CA LEU A 36 4.77 12.10 23.07
C LEU A 36 6.02 12.05 22.16
N HIS A 37 6.18 12.98 21.21
CA HIS A 37 7.33 13.07 20.31
C HIS A 37 7.63 11.77 19.56
N LEU A 38 6.60 10.95 19.31
CA LEU A 38 6.74 9.73 18.52
C LEU A 38 7.10 10.12 17.08
N LYS A 39 8.39 10.00 16.74
CA LYS A 39 8.92 10.34 15.42
C LYS A 39 9.21 9.07 14.61
N GLY A 40 9.30 9.24 13.30
CA GLY A 40 9.78 8.22 12.38
C GLY A 40 8.69 7.44 11.65
N PRO A 41 9.05 6.33 11.00
CA PRO A 41 8.17 5.66 10.03
C PRO A 41 6.85 5.13 10.60
N ARG A 42 6.86 4.64 11.85
CA ARG A 42 5.65 4.13 12.50
C ARG A 42 4.64 5.23 12.76
N TYR A 43 5.11 6.43 13.11
CA TYR A 43 4.24 7.58 13.29
C TYR A 43 3.60 8.00 11.97
N ALA A 44 4.37 7.98 10.87
CA ALA A 44 3.81 8.21 9.53
C ALA A 44 2.76 7.15 9.12
N ASP A 45 2.92 5.89 9.54
CA ASP A 45 1.90 4.86 9.31
C ASP A 45 0.61 5.14 10.10
N TRP A 46 0.70 5.57 11.36
CA TRP A 46 -0.47 5.99 12.15
C TRP A 46 -1.18 7.20 11.56
N ILE A 47 -0.42 8.23 11.18
CA ILE A 47 -0.97 9.43 10.55
C ILE A 47 -1.63 9.08 9.22
N PHE A 48 -1.02 8.20 8.41
CA PHE A 48 -1.67 7.72 7.21
C PHE A 48 -2.97 6.96 7.53
N ALA A 49 -2.95 5.99 8.45
CA ALA A 49 -4.13 5.21 8.80
C ALA A 49 -5.31 6.06 9.29
N LEU A 50 -5.04 7.15 10.03
CA LEU A 50 -6.07 8.01 10.61
C LEU A 50 -6.50 9.14 9.68
N LYS A 51 -5.63 9.58 8.76
CA LYS A 51 -5.85 10.75 7.89
C LYS A 51 -5.69 10.46 6.40
N HIS A 52 -5.82 9.19 5.99
CA HIS A 52 -5.61 8.78 4.59
C HIS A 52 -6.47 9.62 3.62
N ARG A 53 -7.73 9.93 3.94
CA ARG A 53 -8.60 10.78 3.12
C ARG A 53 -8.04 12.17 2.84
N GLU A 54 -7.51 12.83 3.87
CA GLU A 54 -6.92 14.17 3.75
C GLU A 54 -5.64 14.11 2.92
N ILE A 55 -4.78 13.13 3.21
CA ILE A 55 -3.53 12.89 2.48
C ILE A 55 -3.81 12.60 1.00
N SER A 56 -4.68 11.63 0.72
CA SER A 56 -5.08 11.24 -0.63
C SER A 56 -5.66 12.42 -1.41
N ARG A 57 -6.48 13.27 -0.76
CA ARG A 57 -7.03 14.49 -1.38
C ARG A 57 -5.93 15.46 -1.79
N VAL A 58 -5.00 15.78 -0.88
CA VAL A 58 -3.88 16.71 -1.16
C VAL A 58 -3.01 16.16 -2.29
N LEU A 59 -2.60 14.90 -2.19
CA LEU A 59 -1.75 14.27 -3.20
C LEU A 59 -2.43 14.24 -4.58
N HIS A 60 -3.73 13.94 -4.63
CA HIS A 60 -4.48 13.90 -5.87
C HIS A 60 -4.70 15.29 -6.48
N GLN A 61 -5.08 16.29 -5.69
CA GLN A 61 -5.33 17.65 -6.16
C GLN A 61 -4.06 18.28 -6.78
N GLU A 62 -2.91 18.08 -6.14
CA GLU A 62 -1.64 18.63 -6.60
C GLU A 62 -1.05 17.86 -7.79
N ASN A 63 -1.45 16.59 -7.99
CA ASN A 63 -0.82 15.68 -8.96
C ASN A 63 -1.81 14.90 -9.82
N MET A 64 -2.87 15.57 -10.30
CA MET A 64 -3.97 14.92 -11.04
C MET A 64 -3.55 14.11 -12.28
N GLN A 65 -2.36 14.38 -12.83
CA GLN A 65 -1.79 13.68 -13.99
C GLN A 65 -0.97 12.44 -13.63
N PHE A 66 -0.61 12.27 -12.36
CA PHE A 66 0.20 11.15 -11.89
C PHE A 66 -0.68 9.96 -11.51
N VAL A 67 -0.18 8.75 -11.76
CA VAL A 67 -0.69 7.53 -11.16
C VAL A 67 -0.26 7.52 -9.69
N LEU A 68 -1.21 7.74 -8.79
CA LEU A 68 -0.98 7.63 -7.35
C LEU A 68 -0.71 6.16 -6.99
N SER A 69 0.28 5.93 -6.15
CA SER A 69 0.71 4.59 -5.79
C SER A 69 1.40 4.56 -4.42
N SER A 70 1.57 3.37 -3.87
CA SER A 70 2.39 3.11 -2.70
C SER A 70 3.05 1.74 -2.78
N ASN A 71 4.14 1.53 -2.05
CA ASN A 71 4.75 0.21 -1.88
C ASN A 71 3.97 -0.72 -0.94
N SER A 72 2.90 -0.21 -0.32
CA SER A 72 2.01 -0.96 0.55
C SER A 72 0.65 -1.15 -0.13
N TYR A 73 0.22 -2.40 -0.22
CA TYR A 73 -1.11 -2.76 -0.71
C TYR A 73 -2.23 -2.03 0.06
N ALA A 74 -2.19 -2.07 1.40
CA ALA A 74 -3.20 -1.41 2.23
C ALA A 74 -3.30 0.10 1.98
N LYS A 75 -2.16 0.78 1.75
CA LYS A 75 -2.18 2.23 1.45
C LYS A 75 -2.71 2.50 0.05
N ALA A 76 -2.28 1.71 -0.93
CA ALA A 76 -2.74 1.82 -2.30
C ALA A 76 -4.27 1.62 -2.40
N ASP A 77 -4.81 0.64 -1.68
CA ASP A 77 -6.25 0.41 -1.60
C ASP A 77 -6.99 1.56 -0.91
N LEU A 78 -6.49 2.08 0.22
CA LEU A 78 -7.10 3.24 0.86
C LEU A 78 -7.10 4.47 -0.06
N MET A 79 -6.02 4.72 -0.80
CA MET A 79 -5.96 5.79 -1.81
C MET A 79 -6.98 5.58 -2.93
N TYR A 80 -7.18 4.34 -3.37
CA TYR A 80 -8.21 4.01 -4.35
C TYR A 80 -9.61 4.30 -3.81
N ILE A 81 -9.91 3.85 -2.58
CA ILE A 81 -11.21 4.10 -1.93
C ILE A 81 -11.47 5.61 -1.79
N ASP A 82 -10.45 6.40 -1.44
CA ASP A 82 -10.59 7.83 -1.23
C ASP A 82 -10.76 8.64 -2.52
N SER A 83 -10.06 8.24 -3.59
CA SER A 83 -9.98 9.00 -4.83
C SER A 83 -10.93 8.52 -5.92
N GLY A 84 -11.44 7.29 -5.80
CA GLY A 84 -12.17 6.59 -6.87
C GLY A 84 -11.28 6.23 -8.07
N LYS A 85 -10.00 6.57 -8.06
CA LYS A 85 -9.03 6.25 -9.12
C LYS A 85 -8.12 5.14 -8.64
N TYR A 86 -8.07 4.07 -9.42
CA TYR A 86 -7.30 2.88 -9.02
C TYR A 86 -5.83 3.23 -8.81
N SER A 87 -5.34 2.93 -7.60
CA SER A 87 -3.97 3.21 -7.16
C SER A 87 -3.24 1.88 -7.02
N PRO A 88 -2.31 1.52 -7.93
CA PRO A 88 -1.62 0.24 -7.88
C PRO A 88 -0.61 0.20 -6.73
N SER A 89 -0.27 -0.99 -6.24
CA SER A 89 0.91 -1.15 -5.38
C SER A 89 2.19 -1.28 -6.21
N PHE A 90 3.15 -0.37 -6.03
CA PHE A 90 4.42 -0.35 -6.76
C PHE A 90 5.51 -1.18 -6.07
N GLY A 91 6.32 -1.87 -6.87
CA GLY A 91 7.33 -2.81 -6.40
C GLY A 91 6.77 -4.20 -6.12
N VAL A 92 7.62 -5.11 -5.67
CA VAL A 92 7.26 -6.52 -5.42
C VAL A 92 6.20 -6.66 -4.31
N GLY A 93 6.18 -5.73 -3.36
CA GLY A 93 5.30 -5.76 -2.19
C GLY A 93 5.89 -6.55 -1.02
N THR A 94 5.07 -6.82 0.00
CA THR A 94 5.46 -7.51 1.24
C THR A 94 5.11 -9.01 1.20
N ALA A 95 5.30 -9.74 2.30
CA ALA A 95 5.16 -11.20 2.35
C ALA A 95 3.75 -11.74 2.04
N HIS A 96 2.70 -10.92 2.11
CA HIS A 96 1.30 -11.34 1.94
C HIS A 96 0.75 -10.83 0.61
N GLY A 97 -0.23 -11.56 0.06
CA GLY A 97 -0.65 -11.55 -1.35
C GLY A 97 -0.94 -10.19 -1.98
N ARG A 98 -1.06 -10.21 -3.32
CA ARG A 98 -1.27 -9.02 -4.15
C ARG A 98 -2.61 -9.08 -4.90
N GLU A 99 -3.71 -9.04 -4.16
CA GLU A 99 -5.06 -9.12 -4.74
C GLU A 99 -5.33 -7.98 -5.74
N GLY A 100 -4.75 -6.81 -5.51
CA GLY A 100 -4.79 -5.69 -6.45
C GLY A 100 -4.23 -6.00 -7.85
N ASP A 101 -3.42 -7.06 -8.01
CA ASP A 101 -2.91 -7.46 -9.32
C ASP A 101 -4.03 -7.93 -10.27
N PHE A 102 -5.21 -8.30 -9.77
CA PHE A 102 -6.39 -8.57 -10.61
C PHE A 102 -6.86 -7.31 -11.33
N LEU A 103 -6.93 -6.19 -10.61
CA LEU A 103 -7.38 -4.89 -11.11
C LEU A 103 -6.28 -4.13 -11.87
N THR A 104 -5.03 -4.32 -11.48
CA THR A 104 -3.90 -3.60 -12.07
C THR A 104 -3.55 -4.13 -13.46
N ASN A 105 -3.27 -3.22 -14.39
CA ASN A 105 -2.56 -3.51 -15.63
C ASN A 105 -1.41 -2.49 -15.84
N PHE A 106 -0.19 -2.87 -15.45
CA PHE A 106 0.99 -2.02 -15.61
C PHE A 106 1.36 -1.75 -17.08
N ALA A 107 0.98 -2.62 -18.02
CA ALA A 107 1.24 -2.38 -19.45
C ALA A 107 0.49 -1.13 -19.94
N ALA A 108 -0.75 -0.92 -19.46
CA ALA A 108 -1.56 0.26 -19.77
C ALA A 108 -1.05 1.56 -19.09
N MET A 109 0.05 1.48 -18.33
CA MET A 109 0.67 2.61 -17.66
C MET A 109 2.03 2.99 -18.27
N GLN A 110 2.45 2.32 -19.36
CA GLN A 110 3.65 2.67 -20.11
C GLN A 110 3.69 4.18 -20.40
N GLY A 111 4.83 4.82 -20.12
CA GLY A 111 5.05 6.24 -20.35
C GLY A 111 4.34 7.20 -19.39
N LYS A 112 3.47 6.72 -18.49
CA LYS A 112 2.81 7.56 -17.48
C LYS A 112 3.77 7.96 -16.36
N SER A 113 3.43 9.02 -15.64
CA SER A 113 4.15 9.43 -14.43
C SER A 113 3.50 8.84 -13.18
N PHE A 114 4.30 8.50 -12.18
CA PHE A 114 3.87 7.90 -10.92
C PHE A 114 4.25 8.79 -9.75
N LEU A 115 3.34 8.92 -8.79
CA LEU A 115 3.60 9.52 -7.49
C LEU A 115 3.47 8.43 -6.44
N ILE A 116 4.60 7.99 -5.90
CA ILE A 116 4.67 6.86 -4.98
C ILE A 116 4.88 7.39 -3.57
N LEU A 117 3.88 7.20 -2.70
CA LEU A 117 3.95 7.61 -1.30
C LEU A 117 4.60 6.54 -0.43
N LEU A 118 5.60 6.96 0.34
CA LEU A 118 6.37 6.12 1.26
C LEU A 118 6.42 6.76 2.65
N ASN A 119 6.47 5.92 3.69
CA ASN A 119 6.68 6.29 5.10
C ASN A 119 8.17 6.23 5.52
N ARG A 120 9.05 5.79 4.61
CA ARG A 120 10.49 5.63 4.82
C ARG A 120 11.23 6.24 3.65
N ARG A 121 12.44 6.74 3.92
CA ARG A 121 13.32 7.27 2.88
C ARG A 121 13.63 6.13 1.91
N PRO A 122 13.29 6.24 0.62
CA PRO A 122 13.65 5.23 -0.37
C PRO A 122 15.14 5.28 -0.68
N ASP A 123 15.69 4.15 -1.11
CA ASP A 123 16.86 4.16 -1.98
C ASP A 123 16.38 4.55 -3.39
N LEU A 124 17.03 5.54 -4.00
CA LEU A 124 16.70 5.99 -5.34
C LEU A 124 16.95 4.87 -6.37
N SER A 125 17.95 4.02 -6.13
CA SER A 125 18.32 2.92 -7.02
C SER A 125 17.20 1.90 -7.24
N ASP A 126 16.27 1.77 -6.29
CA ASP A 126 15.09 0.90 -6.39
C ASP A 126 14.08 1.37 -7.47
N TYR A 127 14.17 2.63 -7.92
CA TYR A 127 13.21 3.25 -8.83
C TYR A 127 13.82 3.64 -10.17
N LEU A 128 15.12 3.96 -10.22
CA LEU A 128 15.83 4.38 -11.43
C LEU A 128 15.62 3.45 -12.64
N PRO A 129 15.58 2.11 -12.51
CA PRO A 129 15.40 1.23 -13.66
C PRO A 129 14.02 1.36 -14.32
N TYR A 130 13.03 1.90 -13.59
CA TYR A 130 11.62 1.84 -13.99
C TYR A 130 11.08 3.19 -14.48
N PHE A 131 11.87 4.26 -14.42
CA PHE A 131 11.47 5.59 -14.84
C PHE A 131 12.63 6.29 -15.55
N HIS A 132 12.35 7.10 -16.59
CA HIS A 132 13.40 7.89 -17.25
C HIS A 132 13.95 8.99 -16.34
N VAL A 133 13.09 9.59 -15.52
CA VAL A 133 13.48 10.59 -14.54
C VAL A 133 12.83 10.22 -13.21
N THR A 134 13.62 10.20 -12.14
CA THR A 134 13.12 9.95 -10.79
C THR A 134 13.53 11.10 -9.89
N ARG A 135 12.58 11.62 -9.11
CA ARG A 135 12.84 12.59 -8.05
C ARG A 135 12.28 12.08 -6.74
N VAL A 136 13.00 12.29 -5.66
CA VAL A 136 12.54 11.97 -4.30
C VAL A 136 12.51 13.26 -3.51
N GLN A 137 11.37 13.55 -2.89
CA GLN A 137 11.25 14.67 -1.97
C GLN A 137 10.61 14.24 -0.65
N PRO A 138 11.10 14.76 0.50
CA PRO A 138 10.37 14.63 1.74
C PRO A 138 9.09 15.46 1.67
N TRP A 139 8.00 14.92 2.19
CA TRP A 139 6.72 15.60 2.30
C TRP A 139 6.23 15.51 3.74
N ARG A 140 5.94 16.66 4.36
CA ARG A 140 5.54 16.73 5.76
C ARG A 140 4.04 16.93 5.84
N PHE A 141 3.40 16.12 6.68
CA PHE A 141 1.96 16.23 6.94
C PHE A 141 1.71 15.90 8.41
N ASP A 142 1.10 16.82 9.16
CA ASP A 142 0.78 16.68 10.59
C ASP A 142 1.93 16.15 11.46
N GLY A 143 3.14 16.69 11.23
CA GLY A 143 4.34 16.31 11.95
C GLY A 143 4.98 14.99 11.49
N ALA A 144 4.29 14.19 10.67
CA ALA A 144 4.87 13.02 10.02
C ALA A 144 5.71 13.41 8.81
N VAL A 145 6.74 12.62 8.53
CA VAL A 145 7.57 12.73 7.33
C VAL A 145 7.27 11.55 6.43
N PHE A 146 6.71 11.86 5.27
CA PHE A 146 6.57 10.95 4.14
C PHE A 146 7.66 11.26 3.11
N TYR A 147 7.79 10.37 2.14
CA TYR A 147 8.63 10.56 0.97
C TYR A 147 7.80 10.31 -0.27
N LEU A 148 7.88 11.23 -1.22
CA LEU A 148 7.24 11.14 -2.52
C LEU A 148 8.30 10.80 -3.55
N VAL A 149 8.14 9.66 -4.20
CA VAL A 149 8.91 9.33 -5.41
C VAL A 149 8.07 9.76 -6.60
N MET A 150 8.57 10.74 -7.35
CA MET A 150 8.01 11.17 -8.63
C MET A 150 8.81 10.49 -9.74
N GLY A 151 8.23 9.46 -10.32
CA GLY A 151 8.78 8.76 -11.48
C GLY A 151 8.12 9.26 -12.75
N TYR A 152 8.90 9.68 -13.73
CA TYR A 152 8.40 10.17 -15.03
C TYR A 152 8.72 9.17 -16.12
N HIS A 153 7.79 9.02 -17.06
CA HIS A 153 7.87 8.09 -18.19
C HIS A 153 8.16 6.66 -17.72
N PHE A 154 7.15 6.02 -17.12
CA PHE A 154 7.28 4.65 -16.63
C PHE A 154 7.72 3.68 -17.75
N ASN A 155 8.75 2.89 -17.47
CA ASN A 155 9.26 1.83 -18.34
C ASN A 155 8.66 0.47 -17.91
N TYR A 156 7.54 0.13 -18.55
CA TYR A 156 6.84 -1.13 -18.31
C TYR A 156 7.71 -2.35 -18.61
N LEU A 157 8.55 -2.34 -19.66
CA LEU A 157 9.38 -3.50 -19.97
C LEU A 157 10.38 -3.78 -18.86
N ALA A 158 11.10 -2.75 -18.38
CA ALA A 158 12.00 -2.89 -17.25
C ALA A 158 11.26 -3.37 -15.99
N TYR A 159 10.07 -2.81 -15.72
CA TYR A 159 9.25 -3.21 -14.57
C TYR A 159 8.71 -4.64 -14.69
N ARG A 160 8.34 -5.08 -15.89
CA ARG A 160 7.91 -6.44 -16.19
C ARG A 160 9.02 -7.44 -15.90
N HIS A 161 10.24 -7.14 -16.33
CA HIS A 161 11.39 -8.01 -16.13
C HIS A 161 11.90 -8.04 -14.69
N GLY A 162 11.92 -6.89 -14.01
CA GLY A 162 12.41 -6.79 -12.63
C GLY A 162 11.35 -7.18 -11.60
N VAL A 163 10.21 -6.47 -11.61
CA VAL A 163 9.21 -6.55 -10.54
C VAL A 163 8.14 -7.60 -10.84
N LEU A 164 7.50 -7.56 -12.01
CA LEU A 164 6.40 -8.49 -12.30
C LEU A 164 6.89 -9.93 -12.41
N LYS A 165 8.11 -10.17 -12.91
CA LYS A 165 8.70 -11.51 -12.96
C LYS A 165 8.87 -12.09 -11.55
N ALA A 166 9.41 -11.28 -10.63
CA ALA A 166 9.57 -11.68 -9.24
C ALA A 166 8.21 -11.94 -8.56
N ILE A 167 7.20 -11.10 -8.82
CA ILE A 167 5.82 -11.30 -8.35
C ILE A 167 5.24 -12.62 -8.89
N ASN A 168 5.39 -12.89 -10.19
CA ASN A 168 4.88 -14.11 -10.80
C ASN A 168 5.51 -15.36 -10.17
N GLN A 169 6.82 -15.33 -9.95
CA GLN A 169 7.57 -16.44 -9.33
C GLN A 169 7.18 -16.67 -7.87
N ARG A 170 6.95 -15.59 -7.12
CA ARG A 170 6.69 -15.66 -5.67
C ARG A 170 5.24 -15.98 -5.32
N TYR A 171 4.27 -15.45 -6.07
CA TYR A 171 2.85 -15.52 -5.68
C TYR A 171 1.96 -16.28 -6.66
N TRP A 172 2.37 -16.41 -7.92
CA TRP A 172 1.48 -16.89 -9.00
C TRP A 172 2.00 -18.13 -9.73
N THR A 173 3.07 -18.76 -9.22
CA THR A 173 3.63 -20.00 -9.77
C THR A 173 3.14 -21.19 -8.97
N VAL A 174 2.41 -22.08 -9.63
CA VAL A 174 1.96 -23.35 -9.05
C VAL A 174 3.06 -24.40 -9.30
N PRO A 175 3.37 -25.28 -8.32
CA PRO A 175 4.35 -26.34 -8.50
C PRO A 175 4.06 -27.22 -9.73
N SER A 176 5.10 -27.62 -10.46
CA SER A 176 4.98 -28.31 -11.75
C SER A 176 4.36 -29.70 -11.67
N PHE A 177 4.39 -30.35 -10.50
CA PHE A 177 3.79 -31.67 -10.30
C PHE A 177 2.26 -31.65 -10.18
N LEU A 178 1.65 -30.47 -9.99
CA LEU A 178 0.20 -30.33 -9.95
C LEU A 178 -0.35 -30.03 -11.35
N PRO A 179 -1.44 -30.68 -11.78
CA PRO A 179 -2.10 -30.32 -13.03
C PRO A 179 -2.69 -28.92 -12.90
N HIS A 180 -2.18 -27.97 -13.69
CA HIS A 180 -2.65 -26.59 -13.64
C HIS A 180 -2.50 -25.89 -15.00
N THR A 181 -3.34 -24.88 -15.23
CA THR A 181 -3.15 -23.93 -16.34
C THR A 181 -2.27 -22.77 -15.87
N LYS A 182 -1.66 -22.02 -16.80
CA LYS A 182 -0.94 -20.79 -16.43
C LYS A 182 -1.86 -19.84 -15.64
N SER A 183 -1.32 -19.23 -14.58
CA SER A 183 -2.05 -18.29 -13.73
C SER A 183 -2.55 -17.09 -14.54
N PHE A 184 -3.59 -16.41 -14.03
CA PHE A 184 -4.09 -15.19 -14.69
C PHE A 184 -2.98 -14.13 -14.81
N PHE A 185 -2.11 -14.04 -13.82
CA PHE A 185 -1.01 -13.07 -13.79
C PHE A 185 0.00 -13.35 -14.90
N PHE A 186 0.39 -14.62 -15.06
CA PHE A 186 1.24 -15.04 -16.18
C PHE A 186 0.58 -14.72 -17.52
N LYS A 187 -0.70 -15.06 -17.67
CA LYS A 187 -1.44 -14.80 -18.91
C LYS A 187 -1.49 -13.30 -19.25
N LYS A 188 -1.80 -12.46 -18.26
CA LYS A 188 -1.88 -11.00 -18.39
C LYS A 188 -0.58 -10.38 -18.90
N TYR A 189 0.57 -10.83 -18.40
CA TYR A 189 1.86 -10.17 -18.67
C TYR A 189 2.79 -10.93 -19.62
N TRP A 190 2.56 -12.22 -19.91
CA TRP A 190 3.42 -13.04 -20.78
C TRP A 190 2.72 -13.76 -21.92
N SER A 191 1.39 -13.76 -21.98
CA SER A 191 0.65 -14.43 -23.07
C SER A 191 0.04 -13.48 -24.10
N ALA A 192 -0.14 -12.19 -23.77
CA ALA A 192 -0.54 -11.19 -24.75
C ALA A 192 0.70 -10.69 -25.53
N ALA A 193 0.58 -10.60 -26.87
CA ALA A 193 1.56 -9.89 -27.68
C ALA A 193 1.70 -8.46 -27.13
N LEU A 194 2.94 -7.99 -26.96
CA LEU A 194 3.22 -6.65 -26.44
C LEU A 194 2.51 -5.62 -27.33
N PRO A 195 1.82 -4.61 -26.79
CA PRO A 195 1.39 -3.48 -27.61
C PRO A 195 2.65 -2.84 -28.22
N HIS A 196 2.66 -2.80 -29.56
CA HIS A 196 3.67 -2.12 -30.38
C HIS A 196 3.65 -0.62 -30.15
#